data_AF-A0A928DBI7-F1
#
_entry.id   AF-A0A928DBI7-F1
#
_cell.length_a   1.000
_cell.length_b   1.000
_cell.length_c   1.000
_cell.angle_alpha   90.00
_cell.angle_beta   90.00
_cell.angle_gamma   90.00
#
_symmetry.space_group_name_H-M   'P 1'
#
loop_
_entity.id
_entity.type
_entity.pdbx_description
1 polymer ?
#
loop_
_entity_poly.entity_id
_entity_poly.type
_entity_poly.pdbx_seq_one_letter_code
_entity_poly.pdbx_strand_id
1 'polypeptide(L)'
;NVRLSVTPSAANMTDVLYKIVDLNSGAVTDVRRADFYGGKYGSFETSYSAIKEGFKTDIKAEDVLIWTDVTNNPIYKTDFLVLRHIPASSWGPWMIGARGEGGGNSQGNMSPTDLEHLVQLTEDYYIGVFPITQAQHMKIYGTYGRAFTNVADFADHLYKPASGLKWFNVRSYSNRGVDSKTQPPESGSFCGLLSAKTGLSFDLPTEAQWEFAARGGVTNNSLYSDAEWSGSAIDELVWSSDNVLASSQASTGNAGYETAQTVVVGRRYPNAFGLYDTCGNVMEFCRDYTDGYSYKVSEIQPVFNPNGVDLTEAKVSQSGYKYHVMRGGCYTKTRHYSTVRSRYSDHENNNADEYGFRVICTVNQD
;
A
#
# COMPACT_ATOMS: atom_id res chain seq x y z
N ASN A 1 24.50 10.35 -8.95
CA ASN A 1 25.84 10.03 -8.38
C ASN A 1 25.70 8.82 -7.49
N VAL A 2 26.04 7.63 -7.99
CA VAL A 2 25.97 6.38 -7.23
C VAL A 2 27.07 6.39 -6.17
N ARG A 3 26.71 6.31 -4.88
CA ARG A 3 27.66 6.03 -3.79
C ARG A 3 27.32 4.66 -3.20
N LEU A 4 27.98 3.65 -3.74
CA LEU A 4 27.92 2.26 -3.28
C LEU A 4 28.55 2.17 -1.89
N SER A 5 27.79 1.77 -0.87
CA SER A 5 28.36 1.39 0.43
C SER A 5 28.41 -0.12 0.66
N VAL A 6 27.85 -0.94 -0.25
CA VAL A 6 27.96 -2.41 -0.18
C VAL A 6 27.99 -3.02 -1.59
N THR A 7 29.01 -3.81 -1.90
CA THR A 7 29.07 -4.62 -3.12
C THR A 7 28.27 -5.90 -2.88
N PRO A 8 27.22 -6.21 -3.66
CA PRO A 8 26.43 -7.42 -3.47
C PRO A 8 27.27 -8.67 -3.75
N SER A 9 26.94 -9.77 -3.08
CA SER A 9 27.52 -11.08 -3.40
C SER A 9 27.12 -11.51 -4.82
N ALA A 10 27.94 -12.34 -5.47
CA ALA A 10 27.61 -12.88 -6.80
C ALA A 10 26.30 -13.70 -6.80
N ALA A 11 25.90 -14.25 -5.66
CA ALA A 11 24.69 -15.05 -5.51
C ALA A 11 23.41 -14.22 -5.63
N ASN A 12 23.42 -12.95 -5.20
CA ASN A 12 22.22 -12.12 -5.13
C ASN A 12 21.94 -11.37 -6.46
N MET A 13 22.83 -11.49 -7.44
CA MET A 13 22.72 -10.75 -8.71
C MET A 13 21.56 -11.24 -9.60
N THR A 14 21.13 -12.48 -9.42
CA THR A 14 20.03 -13.09 -10.17
C THR A 14 18.66 -12.81 -9.56
N ASP A 15 18.60 -12.26 -8.34
CA ASP A 15 17.36 -11.95 -7.63
C ASP A 15 16.47 -11.04 -8.47
N VAL A 16 15.22 -11.45 -8.69
CA VAL A 16 14.19 -10.60 -9.28
C VAL A 16 13.64 -9.68 -8.19
N LEU A 17 13.98 -8.39 -8.28
CA LEU A 17 13.61 -7.40 -7.27
C LEU A 17 12.31 -6.68 -7.61
N TYR A 18 12.02 -6.54 -8.89
CA TYR A 18 10.78 -5.93 -9.37
C TYR A 18 10.20 -6.70 -10.55
N LYS A 19 8.88 -6.61 -10.70
CA LYS A 19 8.16 -6.95 -11.93
C LYS A 19 7.58 -5.68 -12.52
N ILE A 20 7.77 -5.47 -13.82
CA ILE A 20 7.16 -4.39 -14.59
C ILE A 20 6.10 -5.02 -15.47
N VAL A 21 4.84 -4.61 -15.31
CA VAL A 21 3.74 -5.00 -16.17
C VAL A 21 3.46 -3.84 -17.13
N ASP A 22 3.53 -4.08 -18.43
CA ASP A 22 2.98 -3.17 -19.44
C ASP A 22 1.46 -3.33 -19.48
N LEU A 23 0.73 -2.29 -19.06
CA LEU A 23 -0.72 -2.33 -18.97
C LEU A 23 -1.42 -2.25 -20.33
N ASN A 24 -0.69 -1.91 -21.39
CA ASN A 24 -1.23 -1.92 -22.76
C ASN A 24 -1.21 -3.32 -23.35
N SER A 25 -0.09 -4.03 -23.21
CA SER A 25 0.12 -5.35 -23.83
C SER A 25 -0.12 -6.54 -22.89
N GLY A 26 -0.04 -6.32 -21.57
CA GLY A 26 -0.01 -7.39 -20.57
C GLY A 26 1.36 -8.02 -20.38
N ALA A 27 2.39 -7.60 -21.12
CA ALA A 27 3.73 -8.16 -21.03
C ALA A 27 4.35 -7.88 -19.65
N VAL A 28 5.03 -8.90 -19.10
CA VAL A 28 5.69 -8.84 -17.80
C VAL A 28 7.21 -8.91 -18.00
N THR A 29 7.93 -7.98 -17.40
CA THR A 29 9.39 -7.95 -17.38
C THR A 29 9.91 -8.10 -15.95
N ASP A 30 10.77 -9.09 -15.74
CA ASP A 30 11.53 -9.22 -14.49
C ASP A 30 12.73 -8.27 -14.49
N VAL A 31 12.85 -7.51 -13.41
CA VAL A 31 13.97 -6.61 -13.13
C VAL A 31 14.85 -7.27 -12.08
N ARG A 32 16.06 -7.64 -12.48
CA ARG A 32 17.01 -8.30 -11.59
C ARG A 32 17.92 -7.30 -10.92
N ARG A 33 18.52 -7.69 -9.79
CA ARG A 33 19.57 -6.90 -9.13
C ARG A 33 20.68 -6.51 -10.11
N ALA A 34 21.15 -7.45 -10.94
CA ALA A 34 22.18 -7.18 -11.95
C ALA A 34 21.80 -6.08 -12.96
N ASP A 35 20.52 -5.90 -13.27
CA ASP A 35 20.08 -4.85 -14.20
C ASP A 35 20.36 -3.44 -13.65
N PHE A 36 20.26 -3.25 -12.33
CA PHE A 36 20.59 -1.98 -11.68
C PHE A 36 22.10 -1.70 -11.72
N TYR A 37 22.92 -2.67 -11.32
CA TYR A 37 24.38 -2.51 -11.34
C TYR A 37 24.95 -2.43 -12.77
N GLY A 38 24.23 -2.97 -13.75
CA GLY A 38 24.51 -2.82 -15.18
C GLY A 38 24.01 -1.49 -15.78
N GLY A 39 23.31 -0.66 -15.03
CA GLY A 39 22.85 0.67 -15.46
C GLY A 39 21.59 0.68 -16.35
N LYS A 40 20.81 -0.40 -16.39
CA LYS A 40 19.64 -0.54 -17.26
C LYS A 40 18.44 0.32 -16.85
N TYR A 41 18.27 0.57 -15.55
CA TYR A 41 17.05 1.17 -14.99
C TYR A 41 17.27 2.52 -14.28
N GLY A 42 18.17 3.36 -14.77
CA GLY A 42 18.34 4.72 -14.23
C GLY A 42 18.88 4.72 -12.79
N SER A 43 18.35 5.61 -11.95
CA SER A 43 18.84 5.80 -10.58
C SER A 43 18.23 4.83 -9.57
N PHE A 44 19.05 4.39 -8.61
CA PHE A 44 18.65 3.59 -7.46
C PHE A 44 19.52 3.94 -6.24
N GLU A 45 19.03 3.60 -5.05
CA GLU A 45 19.71 3.81 -3.78
C GLU A 45 19.88 2.48 -3.03
N THR A 46 21.02 2.29 -2.37
CA THR A 46 21.33 1.07 -1.60
C THR A 46 21.40 1.31 -0.09
N SER A 47 20.96 2.48 0.36
CA SER A 47 20.98 2.87 1.76
C SER A 47 19.79 3.75 2.05
N TYR A 48 18.89 3.26 2.90
CA TYR A 48 17.70 4.03 3.27
C TYR A 48 18.06 5.30 4.05
N SER A 49 19.10 5.25 4.88
CA SER A 49 19.58 6.43 5.60
C SER A 49 20.15 7.52 4.69
N ALA A 50 20.59 7.18 3.46
CA ALA A 50 20.98 8.16 2.45
C ALA A 50 19.77 8.88 1.84
N ILE A 51 18.59 8.23 1.83
CA ILE A 51 17.33 8.83 1.40
C ILE A 51 16.73 9.66 2.53
N LYS A 52 16.71 9.10 3.75
CA LYS A 52 16.03 9.68 4.90
C LYS A 52 16.86 9.55 6.17
N GLU A 53 17.51 10.65 6.55
CA GLU A 53 18.32 10.70 7.77
C GLU A 53 17.49 10.43 9.03
N GLY A 54 18.10 9.72 9.99
CA GLY A 54 17.49 9.43 11.29
C GLY A 54 16.54 8.23 11.31
N PHE A 55 16.11 7.72 10.16
CA PHE A 55 15.28 6.51 10.11
C PHE A 55 16.11 5.24 10.17
N LYS A 56 15.68 4.31 11.03
CA LYS A 56 16.29 2.98 11.20
C LYS A 56 15.46 1.93 10.46
N THR A 57 16.14 0.91 9.93
CA THR A 57 15.53 -0.29 9.36
C THR A 57 16.23 -1.51 9.92
N ASP A 58 15.49 -2.61 10.14
CA ASP A 58 16.09 -3.90 10.53
C ASP A 58 16.55 -4.71 9.30
N ILE A 59 16.32 -4.19 8.08
CA ILE A 59 16.79 -4.79 6.83
C ILE A 59 18.31 -4.66 6.76
N LYS A 60 19.00 -5.74 6.35
CA LYS A 60 20.44 -5.69 6.07
C LYS A 60 20.72 -4.69 4.95
N ALA A 61 21.79 -3.90 5.08
CA ALA A 61 22.13 -2.88 4.09
C ALA A 61 22.26 -3.43 2.66
N GLU A 62 22.75 -4.66 2.50
CA GLU A 62 22.86 -5.36 1.21
C GLU A 62 21.52 -5.74 0.58
N ASP A 63 20.44 -5.80 1.35
CA ASP A 63 19.09 -6.11 0.88
C ASP A 63 18.30 -4.84 0.51
N VAL A 64 18.79 -3.67 0.90
CA VAL A 64 18.23 -2.38 0.49
C VAL A 64 18.66 -2.08 -0.94
N LEU A 65 17.69 -2.10 -1.85
CA LEU A 65 17.82 -1.57 -3.21
C LEU A 65 16.51 -0.93 -3.61
N ILE A 66 16.49 0.41 -3.64
CA ILE A 66 15.31 1.23 -3.90
C ILE A 66 15.45 1.85 -5.27
N TRP A 67 14.59 1.46 -6.20
CA TRP A 67 14.54 2.03 -7.53
C TRP A 67 13.94 3.44 -7.50
N THR A 68 14.77 4.48 -7.54
CA THR A 68 14.32 5.87 -7.43
C THR A 68 13.89 6.48 -8.76
N ASP A 69 14.29 5.92 -9.91
CA ASP A 69 13.85 6.42 -11.22
C ASP A 69 12.34 6.23 -11.46
N VAL A 70 11.71 5.28 -10.75
CA VAL A 70 10.27 4.99 -10.83
C VAL A 70 9.40 6.20 -10.47
N THR A 71 9.92 7.16 -9.69
CA THR A 71 9.21 8.40 -9.34
C THR A 71 9.37 9.50 -10.39
N ASN A 72 10.53 9.54 -11.05
CA ASN A 72 10.91 10.60 -11.98
C ASN A 72 10.38 10.35 -13.40
N ASN A 73 10.16 9.08 -13.75
CA ASN A 73 9.65 8.70 -15.06
C ASN A 73 8.13 8.44 -15.02
N PRO A 74 7.30 9.32 -15.64
CA PRO A 74 5.84 9.25 -15.53
C PRO A 74 5.21 7.99 -16.16
N ILE A 75 5.93 7.27 -17.02
CA ILE A 75 5.43 6.02 -17.62
C ILE A 75 5.12 4.96 -16.55
N TYR A 76 5.88 4.94 -15.44
CA TYR A 76 5.66 4.01 -14.32
C TYR A 76 4.47 4.37 -13.42
N LYS A 77 3.83 5.51 -13.70
CA LYS A 77 2.59 5.97 -13.06
C LYS A 77 1.40 5.92 -14.03
N THR A 78 1.57 5.40 -15.24
CA THR A 78 0.54 5.44 -16.30
C THR A 78 0.48 4.15 -17.09
N ASP A 79 1.51 3.87 -17.88
CA ASP A 79 1.57 2.74 -18.82
C ASP A 79 2.07 1.45 -18.15
N PHE A 80 2.89 1.57 -17.13
CA PHE A 80 3.45 0.43 -16.43
C PHE A 80 2.97 0.35 -14.99
N LEU A 81 2.74 -0.87 -14.51
CA LEU A 81 2.60 -1.19 -13.10
C LEU A 81 3.90 -1.83 -12.61
N VAL A 82 4.54 -1.19 -11.64
CA VAL A 82 5.79 -1.68 -11.03
C VAL A 82 5.47 -2.31 -9.68
N LEU A 83 5.88 -3.57 -9.52
CA LEU A 83 5.69 -4.34 -8.31
C LEU A 83 7.04 -4.65 -7.69
N ARG A 84 7.19 -4.39 -6.39
CA ARG A 84 8.38 -4.74 -5.60
C ARG A 84 8.24 -6.13 -5.03
N HIS A 85 9.29 -6.94 -5.13
CA HIS A 85 9.42 -8.21 -4.40
C HIS A 85 9.55 -7.95 -2.91
N ILE A 86 8.72 -8.64 -2.12
CA ILE A 86 8.73 -8.66 -0.67
C ILE A 86 8.98 -10.10 -0.23
N PRO A 87 10.08 -10.35 0.51
CA PRO A 87 10.39 -11.70 0.97
C PRO A 87 9.43 -12.14 2.08
N ALA A 88 9.22 -13.44 2.18
CA ALA A 88 8.65 -14.08 3.36
C ALA A 88 9.41 -13.65 4.63
N SER A 89 8.73 -13.62 5.77
CA SER A 89 9.37 -13.43 7.07
C SER A 89 10.00 -14.74 7.55
N SER A 90 10.95 -15.26 6.76
CA SER A 90 11.63 -16.55 6.96
C SER A 90 12.49 -16.58 8.23
N TRP A 91 12.90 -15.42 8.72
CA TRP A 91 13.63 -15.24 9.97
C TRP A 91 12.74 -15.40 11.23
N GLY A 92 11.41 -15.44 11.06
CA GLY A 92 10.47 -15.71 12.13
C GLY A 92 9.24 -14.78 12.14
N PRO A 93 8.38 -14.93 13.15
CA PRO A 93 7.22 -14.06 13.33
C PRO A 93 7.61 -12.63 13.68
N TRP A 94 6.77 -11.68 13.28
CA TRP A 94 6.89 -10.25 13.52
C TRP A 94 5.63 -9.71 14.19
N MET A 95 5.74 -8.53 14.81
CA MET A 95 4.62 -7.92 15.52
C MET A 95 3.81 -7.02 14.59
N ILE A 96 2.56 -7.40 14.31
CA ILE A 96 1.60 -6.54 13.62
C ILE A 96 0.80 -5.71 14.63
N GLY A 97 0.35 -4.53 14.24
CA GLY A 97 -0.40 -3.61 15.12
C GLY A 97 0.51 -2.76 16.01
N ALA A 98 -0.07 -2.13 17.04
CA ALA A 98 0.66 -1.27 17.97
C ALA A 98 -0.02 -1.16 19.35
N ARG A 99 0.76 -1.25 20.43
CA ARG A 99 0.31 -1.19 21.82
C ARG A 99 0.22 0.26 22.28
N GLY A 100 -0.97 0.69 22.70
CA GLY A 100 -1.18 2.03 23.27
C GLY A 100 -1.53 3.11 22.25
N GLU A 101 -1.66 4.35 22.75
CA GLU A 101 -2.33 5.48 22.08
C GLU A 101 -1.82 5.74 20.65
N GLY A 102 -2.77 6.07 19.76
CA GLY A 102 -2.50 6.53 18.38
C GLY A 102 -2.98 5.63 17.23
N GLY A 103 -3.80 4.62 17.51
CA GLY A 103 -4.70 3.99 16.53
C GLY A 103 -6.14 4.48 16.79
N GLY A 104 -6.61 5.47 16.03
CA GLY A 104 -8.02 5.88 16.11
C GLY A 104 -8.84 5.17 15.07
N ASN A 105 -10.00 4.67 15.47
CA ASN A 105 -11.01 4.26 14.51
C ASN A 105 -11.63 5.50 13.81
N SER A 106 -12.49 5.25 12.82
CA SER A 106 -13.15 6.28 12.00
C SER A 106 -14.01 7.28 12.78
N GLN A 107 -14.24 7.09 14.08
CA GLN A 107 -15.00 8.00 14.96
C GLN A 107 -14.11 8.83 15.90
N GLY A 108 -12.78 8.76 15.77
CA GLY A 108 -11.86 9.45 16.69
C GLY A 108 -11.84 8.85 18.11
N ASN A 109 -12.55 7.74 18.32
CA ASN A 109 -12.54 7.02 19.58
C ASN A 109 -11.42 5.97 19.55
N MET A 110 -10.42 6.18 20.40
CA MET A 110 -9.37 5.21 20.69
C MET A 110 -10.03 3.93 21.18
N SER A 111 -9.96 2.84 20.41
CA SER A 111 -10.32 1.55 20.95
C SER A 111 -9.08 0.98 21.64
N PRO A 112 -9.13 0.59 22.93
CA PRO A 112 -8.03 -0.08 23.63
C PRO A 112 -7.60 -1.44 23.03
N THR A 113 -8.04 -1.75 21.80
CA THR A 113 -8.09 -3.10 21.23
C THR A 113 -7.32 -3.28 19.94
N ASP A 114 -6.58 -2.28 19.44
CA ASP A 114 -5.55 -2.48 18.39
C ASP A 114 -4.38 -3.28 18.98
N LEU A 115 -4.64 -4.53 19.33
CA LEU A 115 -3.73 -5.33 20.11
C LEU A 115 -2.76 -6.04 19.18
N GLU A 116 -1.49 -5.85 19.51
CA GLU A 116 -0.37 -6.48 18.84
C GLU A 116 -0.48 -7.99 18.92
N HIS A 117 -0.18 -8.67 17.81
CA HIS A 117 -0.03 -10.11 17.79
C HIS A 117 1.07 -10.54 16.82
N LEU A 118 1.57 -11.76 17.02
CA LEU A 118 2.64 -12.29 16.19
C LEU A 118 2.06 -12.84 14.88
N VAL A 119 2.67 -12.45 13.77
CA VAL A 119 2.34 -12.91 12.43
C VAL A 119 3.58 -13.44 11.74
N GLN A 120 3.45 -14.50 10.96
CA GLN A 120 4.51 -14.95 10.06
C GLN A 120 3.98 -15.07 8.63
N LEU A 121 4.62 -14.36 7.70
CA LEU A 121 4.39 -14.52 6.26
C LEU A 121 5.37 -15.58 5.76
N THR A 122 4.84 -16.66 5.18
CA THR A 122 5.65 -17.83 4.78
C THR A 122 6.00 -17.86 3.30
N GLU A 123 5.33 -17.02 2.51
CA GLU A 123 5.54 -16.94 1.06
C GLU A 123 5.98 -15.53 0.68
N ASP A 124 6.86 -15.47 -0.31
CA ASP A 124 7.19 -14.23 -1.00
C ASP A 124 5.97 -13.72 -1.78
N TYR A 125 5.95 -12.42 -2.04
CA TYR A 125 4.95 -11.82 -2.94
C TYR A 125 5.51 -10.55 -3.57
N TYR A 126 4.83 -10.08 -4.60
CA TYR A 126 5.09 -8.78 -5.20
C TYR A 126 3.98 -7.82 -4.80
N ILE A 127 4.31 -6.55 -4.55
CA ILE A 127 3.33 -5.51 -4.19
C ILE A 127 3.57 -4.22 -4.96
N GLY A 128 2.50 -3.52 -5.33
CA GLY A 128 2.57 -2.22 -6.02
C GLY A 128 3.46 -1.22 -5.29
N VAL A 129 4.42 -0.65 -6.02
CA VAL A 129 5.31 0.43 -5.52
C VAL A 129 4.48 1.66 -5.14
N PHE A 130 3.43 1.95 -5.89
CA PHE A 130 2.44 3.01 -5.63
C PHE A 130 1.04 2.41 -5.42
N PRO A 131 0.11 3.16 -4.81
CA PRO A 131 -1.31 2.96 -5.05
C PRO A 131 -1.60 2.97 -6.56
N ILE A 132 -2.59 2.20 -7.00
CA ILE A 132 -3.04 2.23 -8.40
C ILE A 132 -3.46 3.65 -8.75
N THR A 133 -2.89 4.20 -9.81
CA THR A 133 -3.18 5.56 -10.29
C THR A 133 -4.44 5.60 -11.15
N GLN A 134 -4.98 6.80 -11.35
CA GLN A 134 -6.11 7.04 -12.26
C GLN A 134 -5.85 6.51 -13.67
N ALA A 135 -4.65 6.73 -14.22
CA ALA A 135 -4.30 6.24 -15.56
C ALA A 135 -4.24 4.71 -15.63
N GLN A 136 -3.63 4.07 -14.63
CA GLN A 136 -3.55 2.60 -14.58
C GLN A 136 -4.94 1.97 -14.38
N HIS A 137 -5.78 2.59 -13.53
CA HIS A 137 -7.18 2.18 -13.36
C HIS A 137 -7.96 2.25 -14.67
N MET A 138 -7.83 3.35 -15.42
CA MET A 138 -8.48 3.53 -16.72
C MET A 138 -8.06 2.46 -17.73
N LYS A 139 -6.77 2.09 -17.78
CA LYS A 139 -6.27 1.06 -18.73
C LYS A 139 -6.81 -0.34 -18.47
N ILE A 140 -7.04 -0.69 -17.21
CA ILE A 140 -7.48 -2.03 -16.83
C ILE A 140 -8.99 -2.13 -16.71
N TYR A 141 -9.62 -1.18 -16.02
CA TYR A 141 -11.05 -1.22 -15.70
C TYR A 141 -11.91 -0.44 -16.69
N GLY A 142 -11.32 0.46 -17.49
CA GLY A 142 -12.04 1.26 -18.48
C GLY A 142 -12.75 2.49 -17.94
N THR A 143 -12.59 2.82 -16.66
CA THR A 143 -13.10 4.05 -16.05
C THR A 143 -12.04 4.71 -15.18
N TYR A 144 -12.23 5.99 -14.87
CA TYR A 144 -11.52 6.62 -13.75
C TYR A 144 -12.23 6.32 -12.42
N GLY A 145 -11.54 6.53 -11.30
CA GLY A 145 -12.18 6.54 -9.98
C GLY A 145 -13.16 7.71 -9.83
N ARG A 146 -14.20 7.55 -9.01
CA ARG A 146 -15.32 8.52 -8.91
C ARG A 146 -14.88 9.93 -8.53
N ALA A 147 -13.82 10.05 -7.72
CA ALA A 147 -13.24 11.35 -7.36
C ALA A 147 -12.75 12.14 -8.59
N PHE A 148 -12.83 11.56 -9.80
CA PHE A 148 -12.49 12.17 -11.07
C PHE A 148 -13.67 12.08 -12.06
N THR A 149 -14.28 13.23 -12.36
CA THR A 149 -15.42 13.32 -13.29
C THR A 149 -15.09 14.04 -14.61
N ASN A 150 -13.91 14.68 -14.74
CA ASN A 150 -13.53 15.39 -15.97
C ASN A 150 -12.00 15.42 -16.20
N VAL A 151 -11.58 15.00 -17.40
CA VAL A 151 -10.16 14.96 -17.84
C VAL A 151 -9.63 16.35 -18.18
N ALA A 152 -10.51 17.32 -18.41
CA ALA A 152 -10.13 18.67 -18.82
C ALA A 152 -9.46 19.49 -17.71
N ASP A 153 -9.55 19.07 -16.44
CA ASP A 153 -9.25 19.98 -15.34
C ASP A 153 -7.77 20.06 -14.91
N PHE A 154 -6.95 18.99 -14.89
CA PHE A 154 -5.51 19.15 -14.57
C PHE A 154 -4.61 18.03 -15.11
N ALA A 155 -3.47 18.40 -15.68
CA ALA A 155 -2.51 17.50 -16.33
C ALA A 155 -1.87 16.45 -15.41
N ASP A 156 -1.90 16.65 -14.09
CA ASP A 156 -1.26 15.74 -13.12
C ASP A 156 -2.21 14.71 -12.49
N HIS A 157 -3.52 14.81 -12.77
CA HIS A 157 -4.54 13.92 -12.19
C HIS A 157 -4.37 12.45 -12.60
N LEU A 158 -3.83 12.20 -13.79
CA LEU A 158 -3.52 10.86 -14.27
C LEU A 158 -2.56 10.10 -13.35
N TYR A 159 -1.72 10.83 -12.61
CA TYR A 159 -0.71 10.28 -11.70
C TYR A 159 -1.16 10.25 -10.22
N LYS A 160 -2.37 10.76 -9.92
CA LYS A 160 -2.97 10.64 -8.59
C LYS A 160 -3.52 9.23 -8.39
N PRO A 161 -3.65 8.73 -7.15
CA PRO A 161 -4.35 7.48 -6.87
C PRO A 161 -5.75 7.46 -7.49
N ALA A 162 -6.13 6.30 -8.03
CA ALA A 162 -7.52 6.02 -8.32
C ALA A 162 -8.27 5.89 -7.00
N SER A 163 -9.26 6.76 -6.79
CA SER A 163 -10.02 6.82 -5.55
C SER A 163 -11.52 7.06 -5.76
N GLY A 164 -12.31 7.01 -4.69
CA GLY A 164 -13.77 7.00 -4.84
C GLY A 164 -14.27 5.66 -5.37
N LEU A 165 -13.58 4.58 -5.01
CA LEU A 165 -13.83 3.23 -5.51
C LEU A 165 -14.58 2.39 -4.47
N LYS A 166 -15.34 1.41 -4.96
CA LYS A 166 -15.91 0.36 -4.11
C LYS A 166 -14.94 -0.79 -4.05
N TRP A 167 -14.71 -1.33 -2.85
CA TRP A 167 -13.92 -2.56 -2.67
C TRP A 167 -14.40 -3.67 -3.62
N PHE A 168 -15.72 -3.77 -3.75
CA PHE A 168 -16.40 -4.65 -4.68
C PHE A 168 -15.84 -4.54 -6.10
N ASN A 169 -15.84 -3.35 -6.72
CA ASN A 169 -15.33 -3.17 -8.08
C ASN A 169 -13.84 -3.56 -8.25
N VAL A 170 -13.06 -3.52 -7.17
CA VAL A 170 -11.66 -3.91 -7.19
C VAL A 170 -11.47 -5.43 -7.18
N ARG A 171 -12.32 -6.19 -6.45
CA ARG A 171 -12.12 -7.63 -6.23
C ARG A 171 -13.31 -8.57 -6.51
N SER A 172 -14.56 -8.18 -6.24
CA SER A 172 -15.75 -9.08 -6.31
C SER A 172 -16.99 -8.41 -6.90
N TYR A 173 -17.92 -9.16 -7.50
CA TYR A 173 -19.20 -8.68 -8.02
C TYR A 173 -20.38 -9.63 -7.75
N SER A 174 -21.54 -9.02 -7.52
CA SER A 174 -22.89 -9.56 -7.29
C SER A 174 -23.15 -10.54 -6.13
N ASN A 175 -22.23 -11.43 -5.77
CA ASN A 175 -22.57 -12.55 -4.87
C ASN A 175 -22.02 -12.37 -3.44
N ARG A 176 -22.89 -11.92 -2.53
CA ARG A 176 -22.62 -11.67 -1.10
C ARG A 176 -22.26 -12.93 -0.28
N GLY A 177 -22.23 -14.11 -0.92
CA GLY A 177 -21.85 -15.38 -0.32
C GLY A 177 -20.47 -15.90 -0.74
N VAL A 178 -19.73 -15.15 -1.55
CA VAL A 178 -18.38 -15.57 -1.99
C VAL A 178 -17.37 -15.22 -0.89
N ASP A 179 -16.71 -16.24 -0.39
CA ASP A 179 -15.64 -16.06 0.59
C ASP A 179 -14.39 -15.50 -0.09
N SER A 180 -14.08 -14.25 0.23
CA SER A 180 -12.93 -13.58 -0.34
C SER A 180 -11.65 -14.32 0.03
N LYS A 181 -11.56 -15.07 1.15
CA LYS A 181 -10.36 -15.79 1.58
C LYS A 181 -9.98 -16.96 0.68
N THR A 182 -10.96 -17.66 0.12
CA THR A 182 -10.74 -18.93 -0.59
C THR A 182 -10.88 -18.80 -2.10
N GLN A 183 -11.55 -17.75 -2.58
CA GLN A 183 -11.80 -17.56 -4.02
C GLN A 183 -10.87 -16.50 -4.61
N PRO A 184 -10.42 -16.68 -5.87
CA PRO A 184 -9.69 -15.64 -6.60
C PRO A 184 -10.59 -14.42 -6.84
N PRO A 185 -10.02 -13.25 -7.20
CA PRO A 185 -10.81 -12.12 -7.63
C PRO A 185 -11.69 -12.46 -8.83
N GLU A 186 -12.89 -11.89 -8.86
CA GLU A 186 -13.82 -12.17 -9.94
C GLU A 186 -13.32 -11.58 -11.26
N SER A 187 -13.56 -12.30 -12.37
CA SER A 187 -13.07 -11.94 -13.70
C SER A 187 -13.44 -10.53 -14.17
N GLY A 188 -14.56 -9.96 -13.71
CA GLY A 188 -15.00 -8.60 -14.05
C GLY A 188 -14.51 -7.51 -13.09
N SER A 189 -13.80 -7.86 -12.02
CA SER A 189 -13.19 -6.91 -11.09
C SER A 189 -11.86 -6.37 -11.63
N PHE A 190 -11.34 -5.27 -11.08
CA PHE A 190 -10.01 -4.75 -11.46
C PHE A 190 -8.93 -5.85 -11.38
N CYS A 191 -8.84 -6.56 -10.25
CA CYS A 191 -7.82 -7.59 -10.05
C CYS A 191 -8.02 -8.79 -11.00
N GLY A 192 -9.27 -9.18 -11.28
CA GLY A 192 -9.57 -10.24 -12.25
C GLY A 192 -9.20 -9.86 -13.69
N LEU A 193 -9.51 -8.63 -14.10
CA LEU A 193 -9.15 -8.10 -15.43
C LEU A 193 -7.63 -7.96 -15.58
N LEU A 194 -6.93 -7.51 -14.55
CA LEU A 194 -5.47 -7.43 -14.55
C LEU A 194 -4.83 -8.83 -14.62
N SER A 195 -5.38 -9.80 -13.88
CA SER A 195 -4.93 -11.19 -13.94
C SER A 195 -5.13 -11.79 -15.33
N ALA A 196 -6.31 -11.60 -15.92
CA ALA A 196 -6.61 -12.06 -17.27
C ALA A 196 -5.70 -11.42 -18.34
N LYS A 197 -5.33 -10.14 -18.15
CA LYS A 197 -4.45 -9.41 -19.08
C LYS A 197 -3.00 -9.91 -19.05
N THR A 198 -2.50 -10.29 -17.87
CA THR A 198 -1.08 -10.58 -17.67
C THR A 198 -0.76 -12.07 -17.59
N GLY A 199 -1.76 -12.91 -17.30
CA GLY A 199 -1.55 -14.32 -16.97
C GLY A 199 -0.96 -14.55 -15.57
N LEU A 200 -0.80 -13.49 -14.76
CA LEU A 200 -0.40 -13.58 -13.35
C LEU A 200 -1.61 -13.52 -12.43
N SER A 201 -1.44 -13.96 -11.18
CA SER A 201 -2.49 -13.90 -10.16
C SER A 201 -2.38 -12.63 -9.33
N PHE A 202 -3.23 -11.64 -9.63
CA PHE A 202 -3.34 -10.38 -8.91
C PHE A 202 -4.47 -10.39 -7.89
N ASP A 203 -4.25 -9.75 -6.74
CA ASP A 203 -5.27 -9.56 -5.69
C ASP A 203 -4.99 -8.28 -4.87
N LEU A 204 -5.90 -7.93 -3.97
CA LEU A 204 -5.63 -7.02 -2.86
C LEU A 204 -4.71 -7.70 -1.85
N PRO A 205 -3.79 -6.96 -1.19
CA PRO A 205 -2.99 -7.50 -0.10
C PRO A 205 -3.88 -7.94 1.07
N THR A 206 -3.43 -8.93 1.84
CA THR A 206 -3.95 -9.08 3.20
C THR A 206 -3.48 -7.92 4.09
N GLU A 207 -4.16 -7.66 5.20
CA GLU A 207 -3.76 -6.65 6.19
C GLU A 207 -2.31 -6.87 6.64
N ALA A 208 -1.92 -8.13 6.87
CA ALA A 208 -0.56 -8.48 7.24
C ALA A 208 0.46 -8.27 6.12
N GLN A 209 0.14 -8.64 4.88
CA GLN A 209 1.02 -8.34 3.74
C GLN A 209 1.20 -6.83 3.58
N TRP A 210 0.10 -6.08 3.64
CA TRP A 210 0.15 -4.63 3.52
C TRP A 210 1.02 -4.00 4.61
N GLU A 211 0.79 -4.35 5.88
CA GLU A 211 1.51 -3.74 6.99
C GLU A 211 2.98 -4.16 7.01
N PHE A 212 3.31 -5.42 6.70
CA PHE A 212 4.69 -5.88 6.58
C PHE A 212 5.46 -5.09 5.51
N ALA A 213 4.86 -4.94 4.32
CA ALA A 213 5.47 -4.20 3.23
C ALA A 213 5.55 -2.70 3.57
N ALA A 214 4.53 -2.12 4.19
CA ALA A 214 4.48 -0.70 4.58
C ALA A 214 5.51 -0.36 5.67
N ARG A 215 5.80 -1.29 6.59
CA ARG A 215 6.83 -1.17 7.62
C ARG A 215 8.25 -1.07 7.07
N GLY A 216 8.50 -1.39 5.80
CA GLY A 216 9.83 -1.27 5.20
C GLY A 216 10.88 -2.07 5.96
N GLY A 217 10.50 -3.27 6.42
CA GLY A 217 11.35 -4.19 7.18
C GLY A 217 11.77 -3.74 8.57
N VAL A 218 11.02 -2.83 9.21
CA VAL A 218 11.05 -2.70 10.67
C VAL A 218 9.99 -3.57 11.30
N THR A 219 10.41 -4.45 12.19
CA THR A 219 9.56 -5.56 12.65
C THR A 219 9.11 -5.41 14.11
N ASN A 220 9.70 -4.43 14.79
CA ASN A 220 9.35 -4.01 16.15
C ASN A 220 8.57 -2.67 16.11
N ASN A 221 8.21 -2.15 17.29
CA ASN A 221 7.46 -0.90 17.40
C ASN A 221 8.32 0.38 17.29
N SER A 222 9.61 0.26 16.98
CA SER A 222 10.54 1.39 17.07
C SER A 222 10.38 2.46 16.00
N LEU A 223 9.59 2.22 14.93
CA LEU A 223 9.23 3.28 13.98
C LEU A 223 8.18 4.27 14.54
N TYR A 224 7.69 4.07 15.76
CA TYR A 224 6.41 4.61 16.21
C TYR A 224 6.40 5.18 17.62
N SER A 225 7.51 5.70 18.15
CA SER A 225 7.33 6.57 19.32
C SER A 225 6.54 7.82 18.90
N ASP A 226 5.57 8.26 19.70
CA ASP A 226 4.85 9.52 19.41
C ASP A 226 5.83 10.70 19.28
N ALA A 227 7.01 10.61 19.89
CA ALA A 227 8.11 11.55 19.72
C ALA A 227 8.68 11.55 18.29
N GLU A 228 8.82 10.40 17.63
CA GLU A 228 9.27 10.30 16.24
C GLU A 228 8.17 10.74 15.25
N TRP A 229 6.89 10.52 15.57
CA TRP A 229 5.76 10.87 14.71
C TRP A 229 5.18 12.28 14.93
N SER A 230 5.64 12.99 15.96
CA SER A 230 5.25 14.39 16.25
C SER A 230 6.22 15.42 15.66
N GLY A 231 7.39 15.01 15.19
CA GLY A 231 8.36 15.88 14.51
C GLY A 231 8.02 16.14 13.04
N SER A 232 8.42 17.30 12.51
CA SER A 232 8.24 17.65 11.08
C SER A 232 8.98 16.73 10.11
N ALA A 233 9.94 15.93 10.60
CA ALA A 233 10.64 14.94 9.79
C ALA A 233 9.69 13.90 9.17
N ILE A 234 8.53 13.64 9.78
CA ILE A 234 7.57 12.67 9.27
C ILE A 234 6.77 13.18 8.06
N ASP A 235 6.69 14.51 7.87
CA ASP A 235 5.97 15.09 6.74
C ASP A 235 6.56 14.62 5.41
N GLU A 236 7.86 14.31 5.36
CA GLU A 236 8.53 13.79 4.17
C GLU A 236 8.13 12.36 3.79
N LEU A 237 7.32 11.67 4.61
CA LEU A 237 6.80 10.32 4.38
C LEU A 237 5.27 10.26 4.30
N VAL A 238 4.57 11.27 4.84
CA VAL A 238 3.12 11.20 5.08
C VAL A 238 2.37 12.25 4.27
N TRP A 239 1.25 11.85 3.70
CA TRP A 239 0.25 12.76 3.12
C TRP A 239 -1.00 12.83 3.99
N SER A 240 -1.10 13.87 4.80
CA SER A 240 -2.18 14.05 5.78
C SER A 240 -2.90 15.39 5.61
N SER A 241 -3.99 15.59 6.34
CA SER A 241 -4.67 16.89 6.43
C SER A 241 -3.72 18.00 6.89
N ASP A 242 -2.70 17.66 7.67
CA ASP A 242 -1.77 18.62 8.25
C ASP A 242 -0.85 19.25 7.20
N ASN A 243 -0.62 18.57 6.06
CA ASN A 243 0.37 19.00 5.06
C ASN A 243 -0.14 19.02 3.61
N VAL A 244 -1.31 18.43 3.32
CA VAL A 244 -1.97 18.56 2.00
C VAL A 244 -2.72 19.89 1.88
N LEU A 245 -3.29 20.40 2.99
CA LEU A 245 -3.98 21.70 3.03
C LEU A 245 -3.07 22.91 2.77
N ALA A 246 -1.75 22.78 2.97
CA ALA A 246 -0.80 23.88 2.81
C ALA A 246 -0.38 24.14 1.35
N SER A 247 -0.63 23.20 0.43
CA SER A 247 -0.02 23.23 -0.91
C SER A 247 -0.95 23.65 -2.05
N SER A 248 -2.25 23.85 -1.80
CA SER A 248 -3.18 24.34 -2.81
C SER A 248 -3.88 25.63 -2.36
N GLN A 249 -3.40 26.76 -2.90
CA GLN A 249 -4.15 28.02 -2.97
C GLN A 249 -4.63 28.60 -1.62
N ALA A 250 -3.70 29.06 -0.79
CA ALA A 250 -3.98 30.00 0.30
C ALA A 250 -4.30 31.43 -0.21
N SER A 251 -5.16 31.56 -1.23
CA SER A 251 -5.52 32.85 -1.86
C SER A 251 -7.01 33.13 -1.98
N THR A 252 -7.89 32.29 -1.44
CA THR A 252 -9.30 32.65 -1.23
C THR A 252 -9.71 32.22 0.17
N GLY A 253 -10.03 33.19 1.03
CA GLY A 253 -10.20 33.06 2.49
C GLY A 253 -11.34 32.17 3.02
N ASN A 254 -11.55 30.99 2.43
CA ASN A 254 -12.38 29.92 2.97
C ASN A 254 -11.51 28.66 3.11
N ALA A 255 -10.59 28.68 4.09
CA ALA A 255 -9.85 27.49 4.52
C ALA A 255 -10.75 26.63 5.42
N GLY A 256 -11.76 26.00 4.82
CA GLY A 256 -12.47 24.85 5.37
C GLY A 256 -11.94 23.58 4.70
N TYR A 257 -12.31 22.41 5.21
CA TYR A 257 -11.96 21.06 4.73
C TYR A 257 -12.21 20.77 3.22
N GLU A 258 -12.65 21.75 2.43
CA GLU A 258 -12.96 21.69 1.00
C GLU A 258 -11.73 21.70 0.06
N THR A 259 -10.49 21.91 0.55
CA THR A 259 -9.28 22.00 -0.29
C THR A 259 -8.32 20.79 -0.20
N ALA A 260 -8.54 19.85 0.72
CA ALA A 260 -7.71 18.65 0.79
C ALA A 260 -8.09 17.68 -0.33
N GLN A 261 -7.11 17.19 -1.09
CA GLN A 261 -7.31 16.27 -2.21
C GLN A 261 -6.18 15.27 -2.31
N THR A 262 -6.38 14.19 -3.07
CA THR A 262 -5.29 13.28 -3.41
C THR A 262 -4.17 14.00 -4.15
N VAL A 263 -2.95 13.53 -3.95
CA VAL A 263 -1.75 14.07 -4.59
C VAL A 263 -1.08 13.02 -5.46
N VAL A 264 -0.27 13.46 -6.41
CA VAL A 264 0.49 12.57 -7.31
C VAL A 264 1.34 11.60 -6.50
N VAL A 265 1.27 10.31 -6.86
CA VAL A 265 2.02 9.25 -6.18
C VAL A 265 3.54 9.46 -6.30
N GLY A 266 4.27 9.01 -5.28
CA GLY A 266 5.73 9.02 -5.26
C GLY A 266 6.36 10.40 -5.14
N ARG A 267 5.66 11.36 -4.51
CA ARG A 267 6.19 12.71 -4.21
C ARG A 267 6.82 12.82 -2.82
N ARG A 268 6.69 11.80 -1.98
CA ARG A 268 7.35 11.66 -0.67
C ARG A 268 8.40 10.57 -0.74
N TYR A 269 9.22 10.44 0.29
CA TYR A 269 10.20 9.36 0.35
C TYR A 269 9.50 8.00 0.43
N PRO A 270 10.07 6.96 -0.20
CA PRO A 270 9.58 5.61 0.01
C PRO A 270 9.99 5.11 1.39
N ASN A 271 9.49 3.95 1.81
CA ASN A 271 10.09 3.18 2.89
C ASN A 271 11.33 2.39 2.42
N ALA A 272 11.97 1.62 3.31
CA ALA A 272 13.19 0.89 2.98
C ALA A 272 12.99 -0.28 1.99
N PHE A 273 11.75 -0.72 1.73
CA PHE A 273 11.43 -1.64 0.62
C PHE A 273 11.19 -0.90 -0.70
N GLY A 274 11.18 0.44 -0.71
CA GLY A 274 10.94 1.22 -1.91
C GLY A 274 9.45 1.44 -2.21
N LEU A 275 8.56 1.23 -1.23
CA LEU A 275 7.13 1.52 -1.38
C LEU A 275 6.84 2.97 -1.01
N TYR A 276 5.97 3.61 -1.79
CA TYR A 276 5.57 4.99 -1.60
C TYR A 276 4.12 5.10 -1.13
N ASP A 277 3.82 6.22 -0.50
CA ASP A 277 2.46 6.63 -0.11
C ASP A 277 1.74 5.58 0.75
N THR A 278 2.48 4.77 1.52
CA THR A 278 1.90 3.84 2.50
C THR A 278 1.42 4.56 3.77
N CYS A 279 1.73 5.85 3.89
CA CYS A 279 1.27 6.72 4.96
C CYS A 279 0.47 7.88 4.36
N GLY A 280 -0.84 7.79 4.39
CA GLY A 280 -1.74 8.82 3.89
C GLY A 280 -1.97 8.77 2.38
N ASN A 281 -2.30 9.93 1.80
CA ASN A 281 -2.83 10.08 0.44
C ASN A 281 -4.19 9.39 0.34
N VAL A 282 -4.27 8.08 0.17
CA VAL A 282 -5.53 7.33 0.17
C VAL A 282 -5.49 6.19 1.17
N MET A 283 -6.64 5.88 1.77
CA MET A 283 -6.81 4.64 2.50
C MET A 283 -6.82 3.50 1.49
N GLU A 284 -6.15 2.40 1.81
CA GLU A 284 -5.99 1.31 0.87
C GLU A 284 -6.73 0.06 1.30
N PHE A 285 -7.55 -0.47 0.40
CA PHE A 285 -8.28 -1.71 0.62
C PHE A 285 -7.35 -2.91 0.87
N CYS A 286 -7.69 -3.72 1.87
CA CYS A 286 -7.15 -5.05 2.08
C CYS A 286 -8.24 -6.11 1.82
N ARG A 287 -7.82 -7.35 1.57
CA ARG A 287 -8.73 -8.48 1.30
C ARG A 287 -9.56 -8.89 2.52
N ASP A 288 -9.01 -8.69 3.70
CA ASP A 288 -9.48 -9.19 5.00
C ASP A 288 -10.88 -8.70 5.33
N TYR A 289 -11.74 -9.64 5.72
CA TYR A 289 -12.96 -9.31 6.45
C TYR A 289 -12.61 -8.89 7.88
N THR A 290 -13.46 -8.05 8.47
CA THR A 290 -13.40 -7.70 9.90
C THR A 290 -14.76 -7.89 10.57
N ASP A 291 -14.76 -8.30 11.83
CA ASP A 291 -15.92 -8.36 12.71
C ASP A 291 -16.28 -6.99 13.31
N GLY A 292 -15.60 -5.91 12.89
CA GLY A 292 -15.79 -4.56 13.39
C GLY A 292 -15.07 -4.24 14.69
N TYR A 293 -14.41 -5.23 15.29
CA TYR A 293 -13.48 -5.04 16.38
C TYR A 293 -12.05 -5.11 15.84
N SER A 294 -11.13 -4.56 16.63
CA SER A 294 -9.71 -4.77 16.44
C SER A 294 -9.31 -6.16 16.96
N TYR A 295 -8.10 -6.61 16.64
CA TYR A 295 -7.61 -7.98 16.86
C TYR A 295 -8.09 -8.59 18.19
N LYS A 296 -8.68 -9.79 18.12
CA LYS A 296 -9.01 -10.56 19.33
C LYS A 296 -7.69 -10.90 20.03
N VAL A 297 -7.52 -10.42 21.26
CA VAL A 297 -6.37 -10.75 22.11
C VAL A 297 -6.26 -12.26 22.24
N SER A 298 -5.01 -12.70 22.32
CA SER A 298 -4.56 -13.98 22.86
C SER A 298 -4.27 -15.05 21.83
N GLU A 299 -3.22 -14.86 21.06
CA GLU A 299 -2.37 -16.01 20.74
C GLU A 299 -0.95 -15.72 21.22
N ILE A 300 -0.45 -16.55 22.14
CA ILE A 300 0.99 -16.65 22.42
C ILE A 300 1.73 -17.16 21.17
N GLN A 301 0.99 -17.81 20.26
CA GLN A 301 1.51 -18.39 19.04
C GLN A 301 1.38 -17.41 17.86
N PRO A 302 2.33 -17.49 16.91
CA PRO A 302 2.24 -16.72 15.69
C PRO A 302 1.15 -17.25 14.77
N VAL A 303 0.38 -16.33 14.17
CA VAL A 303 -0.58 -16.65 13.13
C VAL A 303 0.15 -16.64 11.77
N PHE A 304 0.05 -17.74 11.03
CA PHE A 304 0.70 -17.88 9.73
C PHE A 304 -0.22 -17.38 8.61
N ASN A 305 0.29 -16.48 7.77
CA ASN A 305 -0.43 -15.88 6.63
C ASN A 305 -1.89 -15.44 6.96
N PRO A 306 -2.13 -14.62 8.00
CA PRO A 306 -3.47 -14.20 8.37
C PRO A 306 -4.15 -13.45 7.22
N ASN A 307 -5.46 -13.68 7.08
CA ASN A 307 -6.30 -13.15 6.00
C ASN A 307 -7.67 -12.68 6.50
N GLY A 308 -7.75 -12.21 7.75
CA GLY A 308 -8.94 -11.65 8.38
C GLY A 308 -9.80 -12.67 9.10
N VAL A 309 -10.99 -12.25 9.56
CA VAL A 309 -11.98 -13.17 10.16
C VAL A 309 -12.73 -13.94 9.09
N ASP A 310 -13.31 -15.08 9.43
CA ASP A 310 -14.11 -15.86 8.47
C ASP A 310 -15.36 -15.10 8.01
N LEU A 311 -15.85 -15.40 6.80
CA LEU A 311 -17.03 -14.76 6.21
C LEU A 311 -18.26 -14.78 7.15
N THR A 312 -18.40 -15.82 7.96
CA THR A 312 -19.47 -15.99 8.96
C THR A 312 -19.34 -15.04 10.15
N GLU A 313 -18.13 -14.58 10.45
CA GLU A 313 -17.84 -13.62 11.53
C GLU A 313 -17.75 -12.17 11.05
N ALA A 314 -17.69 -11.96 9.73
CA ALA A 314 -17.59 -10.64 9.14
C ALA A 314 -18.76 -9.73 9.57
N LYS A 315 -18.44 -8.52 10.01
CA LYS A 315 -19.41 -7.47 10.28
C LYS A 315 -20.20 -7.19 9.01
N VAL A 316 -21.50 -6.98 9.17
CA VAL A 316 -22.44 -6.75 8.08
C VAL A 316 -23.17 -5.44 8.31
N SER A 317 -23.23 -4.60 7.28
CA SER A 317 -24.06 -3.39 7.28
C SER A 317 -25.55 -3.76 7.28
N GLN A 318 -26.42 -2.78 7.59
CA GLN A 318 -27.87 -2.98 7.52
C GLN A 318 -28.36 -3.43 6.13
N SER A 319 -27.63 -3.06 5.07
CA SER A 319 -27.95 -3.45 3.69
C SER A 319 -27.36 -4.80 3.27
N GLY A 320 -26.69 -5.52 4.18
CA GLY A 320 -26.14 -6.84 3.92
C GLY A 320 -24.71 -6.87 3.37
N TYR A 321 -24.03 -5.72 3.27
CA TYR A 321 -22.65 -5.63 2.78
C TYR A 321 -21.63 -5.93 3.87
N LYS A 322 -20.59 -6.69 3.53
CA LYS A 322 -19.50 -7.05 4.46
C LYS A 322 -18.50 -5.92 4.63
N TYR A 323 -17.89 -5.84 5.80
CA TYR A 323 -16.82 -4.89 6.09
C TYR A 323 -15.45 -5.49 5.78
N HIS A 324 -14.61 -4.69 5.13
CA HIS A 324 -13.21 -5.02 4.86
C HIS A 324 -12.27 -4.04 5.55
N VAL A 325 -11.06 -4.53 5.81
CA VAL A 325 -9.97 -3.71 6.36
C VAL A 325 -9.48 -2.71 5.32
N MET A 326 -9.12 -1.53 5.81
CA MET A 326 -8.40 -0.49 5.07
C MET A 326 -7.21 -0.01 5.90
N ARG A 327 -6.12 0.40 5.24
CA ARG A 327 -4.84 0.74 5.89
C ARG A 327 -4.29 2.09 5.43
N GLY A 328 -3.32 2.62 6.19
CA GLY A 328 -2.47 3.75 5.78
C GLY A 328 -3.03 5.15 6.05
N GLY A 329 -4.33 5.30 6.29
CA GLY A 329 -5.00 6.62 6.42
C GLY A 329 -5.03 7.39 5.11
N CYS A 330 -5.32 8.68 5.13
CA CYS A 330 -5.51 9.46 3.90
C CYS A 330 -5.33 10.97 4.10
N TYR A 331 -5.41 11.72 3.00
CA TYR A 331 -5.24 13.18 2.98
C TYR A 331 -6.25 13.97 3.86
N THR A 332 -7.35 13.35 4.31
CA THR A 332 -8.33 14.00 5.21
C THR A 332 -8.08 13.69 6.69
N LYS A 333 -7.15 12.76 6.99
CA LYS A 333 -6.78 12.40 8.35
C LYS A 333 -5.50 13.10 8.75
N THR A 334 -5.36 13.43 10.04
CA THR A 334 -4.10 13.98 10.57
C THR A 334 -2.99 12.95 10.46
N ARG A 335 -1.73 13.37 10.62
CA ARG A 335 -0.57 12.47 10.55
C ARG A 335 -0.64 11.30 11.55
N HIS A 336 -1.24 11.52 12.72
CA HIS A 336 -1.42 10.49 13.75
C HIS A 336 -2.36 9.36 13.29
N TYR A 337 -3.20 9.64 12.31
CA TYR A 337 -4.18 8.72 11.74
C TYR A 337 -3.79 8.24 10.34
N SER A 338 -2.62 8.64 9.85
CA SER A 338 -2.09 8.30 8.52
C SER A 338 -0.78 7.54 8.62
N THR A 339 -0.72 6.60 9.57
CA THR A 339 0.47 5.80 9.85
C THR A 339 0.30 4.40 9.26
N VAL A 340 1.40 3.66 9.13
CA VAL A 340 1.32 2.26 8.67
C VAL A 340 0.63 1.32 9.67
N ARG A 341 0.40 1.74 10.94
CA ARG A 341 -0.39 0.99 11.93
C ARG A 341 -1.89 1.32 11.88
N SER A 342 -2.27 2.41 11.22
CA SER A 342 -3.64 2.90 11.25
C SER A 342 -4.57 1.91 10.52
N ARG A 343 -5.50 1.35 11.30
CA ARG A 343 -6.48 0.37 10.84
C ARG A 343 -7.85 1.03 10.70
N TYR A 344 -8.45 0.87 9.54
CA TYR A 344 -9.80 1.32 9.24
C TYR A 344 -10.63 0.17 8.71
N SER A 345 -11.94 0.36 8.64
CA SER A 345 -12.81 -0.56 7.92
C SER A 345 -14.06 0.15 7.44
N ASP A 346 -14.59 -0.32 6.32
CA ASP A 346 -15.90 0.05 5.84
C ASP A 346 -16.52 -1.06 4.99
N HIS A 347 -17.80 -0.93 4.69
CA HIS A 347 -18.53 -1.93 3.93
C HIS A 347 -18.18 -1.87 2.43
N GLU A 348 -18.14 -3.03 1.79
CA GLU A 348 -17.59 -3.26 0.44
C GLU A 348 -18.23 -2.42 -0.70
N ASN A 349 -19.41 -1.87 -0.46
CA ASN A 349 -20.17 -1.04 -1.40
C ASN A 349 -20.03 0.48 -1.15
N ASN A 350 -19.24 0.92 -0.16
CA ASN A 350 -18.96 2.34 0.04
C ASN A 350 -17.90 2.84 -0.96
N ASN A 351 -17.91 4.13 -1.31
CA ASN A 351 -17.03 4.72 -2.33
C ASN A 351 -16.56 6.13 -1.99
N ALA A 352 -16.09 6.34 -0.76
CA ALA A 352 -15.55 7.63 -0.34
C ALA A 352 -14.31 8.03 -1.17
N ASP A 353 -14.13 9.33 -1.40
CA ASP A 353 -13.10 9.85 -2.31
C ASP A 353 -11.67 9.64 -1.80
N GLU A 354 -11.50 9.29 -0.53
CA GLU A 354 -10.25 8.88 0.08
C GLU A 354 -9.93 7.38 -0.05
N TYR A 355 -10.82 6.57 -0.62
CA TYR A 355 -10.60 5.12 -0.76
C TYR A 355 -9.93 4.77 -2.08
N GLY A 356 -8.72 4.23 -2.00
CA GLY A 356 -7.96 3.67 -3.10
C GLY A 356 -7.46 2.27 -2.76
N PHE A 357 -6.44 1.82 -3.48
CA PHE A 357 -5.86 0.49 -3.26
C PHE A 357 -4.49 0.37 -3.93
N ARG A 358 -3.71 -0.60 -3.47
CA ARG A 358 -2.60 -1.20 -4.23
C ARG A 358 -2.87 -2.69 -4.40
N VAL A 359 -2.17 -3.31 -5.35
CA VAL A 359 -2.31 -4.74 -5.65
C VAL A 359 -1.07 -5.52 -5.26
N ILE A 360 -1.27 -6.80 -5.01
CA ILE A 360 -0.21 -7.80 -4.93
C ILE A 360 -0.28 -8.74 -6.13
N CYS A 361 0.83 -9.41 -6.39
CA CYS A 361 0.94 -10.55 -7.28
C CYS A 361 1.66 -11.68 -6.54
N THR A 362 1.12 -12.89 -6.58
CA THR A 362 1.80 -14.06 -6.00
C THR A 362 3.04 -14.40 -6.82
N VAL A 363 4.08 -14.93 -6.18
CA VAL A 363 5.18 -15.56 -6.91
C VAL A 363 4.63 -16.88 -7.43
N ASN A 364 4.47 -17.03 -8.74
CA ASN A 364 4.15 -18.34 -9.30
C ASN A 364 5.33 -19.26 -8.94
N GLN A 365 5.04 -20.36 -8.24
CA GLN A 365 5.97 -21.48 -8.17
C GLN A 365 5.92 -22.12 -9.57
N ASP A 366 6.99 -21.95 -10.34
CA ASP A 366 7.17 -22.61 -11.64
C ASP A 366 7.05 -24.14 -11.54
#